data_AF-A0A7V9LIL6-F1
#
_entry.id   AF-A0A7V9LIL6-F1
#
_cell.length_a   1.000
_cell.length_b   1.000
_cell.length_c   1.000
_cell.angle_alpha   90.00
_cell.angle_beta   90.00
_cell.angle_gamma   90.00
#
_symmetry.space_group_name_H-M   'P 1'
#
loop_
_entity.id
_entity.type
_entity.pdbx_description
1 polymer ?
#
loop_
_entity_poly.entity_id
_entity_poly.type
_entity_poly.pdbx_seq_one_letter_code
_entity_poly.pdbx_strand_id
1 'polypeptide(L)'
;MKRREFLTYGATLAASGAIVGCGGSDDDNVTISPPTQAPPDPAQPKVVVQWNEAALQAVRDVKPGPPMCARSLAIVHTAMFDAWAAYDSVAVGTRLQGLLRRPASERTNANKAKAISYAAYAALIDQFPSEKALFDSEMATLRFTVTTRRDPATPEGVGNLAAQAVIDYRRNDGANQHGTLAVSGTPYSDYTGYAPVNPATAFNVPTPLSGITAPDRWQPISYFDAGGVVRTPGFIGPHWQNVIPFALTSASQFRPAPPKALGTPEFAAQAQHVIDVQLALTERQKVMAEFWADGPKSELPPG
;
A
#
# COMPACT_ATOMS: atom_id res chain seq x y z
N MET A 1 9.45 -4.20 -35.33
CA MET A 1 8.28 -4.97 -34.86
C MET A 1 7.16 -4.00 -34.52
N LYS A 2 6.04 -4.05 -35.26
CA LYS A 2 4.88 -3.15 -35.07
C LYS A 2 4.10 -3.58 -33.83
N ARG A 3 3.89 -2.69 -32.85
CA ARG A 3 2.99 -2.90 -31.71
C ARG A 3 1.56 -3.04 -32.24
N ARG A 4 0.89 -4.13 -31.90
CA ARG A 4 -0.54 -4.32 -32.15
C ARG A 4 -1.30 -3.72 -30.98
N GLU A 5 -2.11 -2.72 -31.27
CA GLU A 5 -3.15 -2.23 -30.36
C GLU A 5 -4.19 -3.34 -30.18
N PHE A 6 -4.47 -3.73 -28.95
CA PHE A 6 -5.60 -4.57 -28.62
C PHE A 6 -6.41 -3.91 -27.50
N LEU A 7 -7.74 -3.90 -27.74
CA LEU A 7 -8.85 -3.63 -26.82
C LEU A 7 -9.27 -2.17 -26.62
N THR A 8 -9.88 -1.61 -27.66
CA THR A 8 -11.14 -0.87 -27.54
C THR A 8 -12.27 -1.86 -27.85
N TYR A 9 -13.15 -2.16 -26.89
CA TYR A 9 -14.58 -2.39 -27.10
C TYR A 9 -15.24 -2.60 -25.73
N GLY A 10 -16.04 -1.63 -25.31
CA GLY A 10 -17.04 -1.83 -24.28
C GLY A 10 -18.23 -2.56 -24.87
N ALA A 11 -18.76 -3.54 -24.14
CA ALA A 11 -20.15 -3.94 -24.22
C ALA A 11 -20.52 -4.68 -22.94
N THR A 12 -21.47 -4.09 -22.21
CA THR A 12 -22.30 -4.72 -21.20
C THR A 12 -22.93 -6.02 -21.70
N LEU A 13 -22.79 -7.12 -20.94
CA LEU A 13 -23.74 -8.22 -20.96
C LEU A 13 -23.63 -9.02 -19.66
N ALA A 14 -24.70 -8.97 -18.87
CA ALA A 14 -24.95 -9.88 -17.78
C ALA A 14 -25.27 -11.27 -18.34
N ALA A 15 -24.58 -12.30 -17.85
CA ALA A 15 -25.00 -13.68 -18.02
C ALA A 15 -24.49 -14.51 -16.85
N SER A 16 -25.42 -14.83 -15.94
CA SER A 16 -25.29 -15.88 -14.95
C SER A 16 -25.12 -17.23 -15.66
N GLY A 17 -24.07 -17.96 -15.34
CA GLY A 17 -23.82 -19.30 -15.89
C GLY A 17 -23.06 -20.16 -14.89
N ALA A 18 -23.80 -21.02 -14.19
CA ALA A 18 -23.24 -22.05 -13.33
C ALA A 18 -22.48 -23.08 -14.19
N ILE A 19 -21.22 -23.35 -13.84
CA ILE A 19 -20.45 -24.46 -14.42
C ILE A 19 -20.57 -25.66 -13.47
N VAL A 20 -21.33 -26.65 -13.90
CA VAL A 20 -21.35 -28.01 -13.32
C VAL A 20 -20.13 -28.75 -13.88
N GLY A 21 -19.20 -29.12 -13.00
CA GLY A 21 -18.12 -30.04 -13.31
C GLY A 21 -18.53 -31.47 -13.01
N CYS A 22 -18.49 -32.35 -14.02
CA CYS A 22 -18.65 -33.79 -13.87
C CYS A 22 -17.29 -34.49 -14.08
N GLY A 23 -16.93 -35.39 -13.15
CA GLY A 23 -16.24 -36.65 -13.47
C GLY A 23 -14.79 -36.81 -13.00
N GLY A 24 -14.58 -37.69 -11.99
CA GLY A 24 -13.29 -38.31 -11.66
C GLY A 24 -13.18 -38.75 -10.21
N SER A 25 -13.66 -39.96 -9.91
CA SER A 25 -13.71 -40.63 -8.59
C SER A 25 -12.38 -41.26 -8.18
N ASP A 26 -12.06 -41.25 -6.88
CA ASP A 26 -11.99 -42.45 -6.02
C ASP A 26 -11.64 -42.05 -4.56
N ASP A 27 -12.54 -42.46 -3.66
CA ASP A 27 -12.42 -42.78 -2.23
C ASP A 27 -11.63 -41.88 -1.26
N ASP A 28 -12.36 -40.98 -0.59
CA ASP A 28 -12.36 -40.84 0.87
C ASP A 28 -13.58 -39.99 1.30
N ASN A 29 -14.68 -40.66 1.63
CA ASN A 29 -15.94 -40.00 1.98
C ASN A 29 -15.92 -39.54 3.46
N VAL A 30 -15.19 -38.46 3.74
CA VAL A 30 -15.45 -37.61 4.91
C VAL A 30 -16.24 -36.39 4.42
N THR A 31 -17.55 -36.44 4.55
CA THR A 31 -18.42 -35.27 4.36
C THR A 31 -18.18 -34.30 5.51
N ILE A 32 -17.12 -33.50 5.41
CA ILE A 32 -16.99 -32.27 6.21
C ILE A 32 -18.08 -31.35 5.69
N SER A 33 -19.20 -31.33 6.39
CA SER A 33 -20.17 -30.24 6.23
C SER A 33 -19.38 -28.95 6.50
N PRO A 34 -19.31 -27.98 5.56
CA PRO A 34 -18.72 -26.70 5.87
C PRO A 34 -19.45 -26.17 7.11
N PRO A 35 -18.74 -25.60 8.11
CA PRO A 35 -19.43 -25.01 9.23
C PRO A 35 -20.49 -24.08 8.64
N THR A 36 -21.74 -24.26 9.04
CA THR A 36 -22.85 -23.40 8.68
C THR A 36 -22.55 -22.02 9.25
N GLN A 37 -21.73 -21.28 8.52
CA GLN A 37 -21.48 -19.89 8.78
C GLN A 37 -22.82 -19.22 8.48
N ALA A 38 -23.47 -18.74 9.54
CA ALA A 38 -24.63 -17.89 9.37
C ALA A 38 -24.30 -16.81 8.33
N PRO A 39 -25.24 -16.47 7.42
CA PRO A 39 -25.01 -15.39 6.46
C PRO A 39 -24.50 -14.16 7.22
N PRO A 40 -23.45 -13.47 6.73
CA PRO A 40 -22.85 -12.37 7.45
C PRO A 40 -23.94 -11.35 7.82
N ASP A 41 -23.99 -10.97 9.10
CA ASP A 41 -24.90 -9.95 9.60
C ASP A 41 -24.77 -8.70 8.70
N PRO A 42 -25.86 -8.25 8.04
CA PRO A 42 -25.84 -7.06 7.20
C PRO A 42 -25.41 -5.78 7.95
N ALA A 43 -25.32 -5.84 9.28
CA ALA A 43 -24.82 -4.81 10.20
C ALA A 43 -23.36 -5.00 10.69
N GLN A 44 -22.54 -5.82 10.02
CA GLN A 44 -21.07 -5.69 10.10
C GLN A 44 -20.68 -4.22 9.81
N PRO A 45 -19.63 -3.65 10.45
CA PRO A 45 -19.18 -2.29 10.16
C PRO A 45 -18.59 -2.19 8.73
N LYS A 46 -19.49 -2.13 7.73
CA LYS A 46 -19.21 -1.82 6.31
C LYS A 46 -18.42 -0.53 6.14
N VAL A 47 -18.42 0.30 7.17
CA VAL A 47 -17.66 1.55 7.24
C VAL A 47 -16.16 1.32 7.04
N VAL A 48 -15.60 0.19 7.50
CA VAL A 48 -14.16 -0.11 7.27
C VAL A 48 -13.89 -0.28 5.77
N VAL A 49 -14.75 -1.02 5.07
CA VAL A 49 -14.65 -1.22 3.61
C VAL A 49 -14.83 0.11 2.89
N GLN A 50 -15.82 0.93 3.27
CA GLN A 50 -16.06 2.23 2.65
C GLN A 50 -14.85 3.18 2.81
N TRP A 51 -14.27 3.26 4.00
CA TRP A 51 -13.05 4.04 4.22
C TRP A 51 -11.83 3.48 3.51
N ASN A 52 -11.73 2.15 3.38
CA ASN A 52 -10.69 1.53 2.57
C ASN A 52 -10.83 1.94 1.09
N GLU A 53 -12.03 1.86 0.52
CA GLU A 53 -12.27 2.31 -0.87
C GLU A 53 -11.94 3.80 -1.06
N ALA A 54 -12.29 4.66 -0.11
CA ALA A 54 -11.91 6.07 -0.14
C ALA A 54 -10.39 6.27 -0.04
N ALA A 55 -9.69 5.48 0.79
CA ALA A 55 -8.23 5.51 0.88
C ALA A 55 -7.57 5.05 -0.42
N LEU A 56 -8.06 3.97 -1.03
CA LEU A 56 -7.56 3.46 -2.32
C LEU A 56 -7.84 4.46 -3.45
N GLN A 57 -8.99 5.13 -3.42
CA GLN A 57 -9.28 6.20 -4.38
C GLN A 57 -8.28 7.36 -4.24
N ALA A 58 -7.97 7.78 -3.01
CA ALA A 58 -6.93 8.78 -2.78
C ALA A 58 -5.54 8.33 -3.27
N VAL A 59 -5.20 7.05 -3.13
CA VAL A 59 -3.97 6.47 -3.69
C VAL A 59 -3.96 6.54 -5.22
N ARG A 60 -5.08 6.24 -5.89
CA ARG A 60 -5.21 6.34 -7.35
C ARG A 60 -5.03 7.78 -7.84
N ASP A 61 -5.53 8.75 -7.09
CA ASP A 61 -5.51 10.17 -7.45
C ASP A 61 -4.14 10.81 -7.16
N VAL A 62 -3.57 10.56 -5.98
CA VAL A 62 -2.29 11.16 -5.53
C VAL A 62 -1.07 10.40 -6.06
N LYS A 63 -1.18 9.08 -6.28
CA LYS A 63 -0.10 8.19 -6.75
C LYS A 63 1.19 8.28 -5.93
N PRO A 64 1.13 8.15 -4.59
CA PRO A 64 2.33 8.16 -3.75
C PRO A 64 3.22 6.96 -4.08
N GLY A 65 4.55 7.11 -4.01
CA GLY A 65 5.47 5.99 -4.25
C GLY A 65 5.15 4.76 -3.37
N PRO A 66 5.43 3.52 -3.81
CA PRO A 66 5.00 2.30 -3.11
C PRO A 66 5.27 2.29 -1.59
N PRO A 67 6.48 2.66 -1.09
CA PRO A 67 6.72 2.71 0.34
C PRO A 67 5.79 3.68 1.10
N MET A 68 5.55 4.86 0.52
CA MET A 68 4.64 5.87 1.08
C MET A 68 3.20 5.37 1.08
N CYS A 69 2.74 4.75 -0.01
CA CYS A 69 1.40 4.18 -0.12
C CYS A 69 1.12 3.16 1.01
N ALA A 70 2.01 2.16 1.15
CA ALA A 70 1.88 1.13 2.18
C ALA A 70 1.88 1.74 3.60
N ARG A 71 2.73 2.73 3.85
CA ARG A 71 2.79 3.43 5.14
C ARG A 71 1.50 4.21 5.42
N SER A 72 0.96 4.95 4.45
CA SER A 72 -0.29 5.70 4.62
C SER A 72 -1.45 4.78 4.96
N LEU A 73 -1.61 3.66 4.23
CA LEU A 73 -2.66 2.67 4.52
C LEU A 73 -2.49 2.04 5.90
N ALA A 74 -1.26 1.74 6.31
CA ALA A 74 -0.97 1.22 7.63
C ALA A 74 -1.31 2.23 8.75
N ILE A 75 -1.04 3.53 8.55
CA ILE A 75 -1.42 4.59 9.49
C ILE A 75 -2.93 4.67 9.64
N VAL A 76 -3.66 4.70 8.53
CA VAL A 76 -5.13 4.78 8.51
C VAL A 76 -5.75 3.58 9.22
N HIS A 77 -5.33 2.37 8.87
CA HIS A 77 -5.89 1.15 9.46
C HIS A 77 -5.49 0.98 10.94
N THR A 78 -4.29 1.43 11.34
CA THR A 78 -3.91 1.46 12.76
C THR A 78 -4.78 2.44 13.54
N ALA A 79 -5.05 3.63 13.00
CA ALA A 79 -5.95 4.60 13.63
C ALA A 79 -7.37 4.06 13.79
N MET A 80 -7.90 3.40 12.76
CA MET A 80 -9.21 2.74 12.79
C MET A 80 -9.25 1.61 13.82
N PHE A 81 -8.19 0.79 13.90
CA PHE A 81 -8.08 -0.26 14.91
C PHE A 81 -8.04 0.31 16.33
N ASP A 82 -7.20 1.32 16.60
CA ASP A 82 -7.10 1.96 17.91
C ASP A 82 -8.44 2.56 18.35
N ALA A 83 -9.21 3.16 17.43
CA ALA A 83 -10.54 3.68 17.69
C ALA A 83 -11.57 2.56 17.97
N TRP A 84 -11.52 1.47 17.21
CA TRP A 84 -12.39 0.30 17.43
C TRP A 84 -12.09 -0.39 18.77
N ALA A 85 -10.81 -0.50 19.15
CA ALA A 85 -10.37 -1.17 20.37
C ALA A 85 -10.94 -0.51 21.65
N ALA A 86 -11.22 0.79 21.61
CA ALA A 86 -11.92 1.50 22.67
C ALA A 86 -13.32 0.91 22.98
N TYR A 87 -13.94 0.26 22.01
CA TYR A 87 -15.28 -0.32 22.13
C TYR A 87 -15.27 -1.86 22.17
N ASP A 88 -14.11 -2.48 22.24
CA ASP A 88 -13.98 -3.92 22.40
C ASP A 88 -13.77 -4.31 23.87
N SER A 89 -14.11 -5.55 24.23
CA SER A 89 -13.98 -6.03 25.61
C SER A 89 -12.54 -6.36 26.03
N VAL A 90 -11.65 -6.62 25.08
CA VAL A 90 -10.28 -7.08 25.36
C VAL A 90 -9.22 -6.37 24.52
N ALA A 91 -9.53 -5.90 23.30
CA ALA A 91 -8.54 -5.31 22.41
C ALA A 91 -7.84 -4.07 23.00
N VAL A 92 -6.56 -3.94 22.72
CA VAL A 92 -5.70 -2.86 23.25
C VAL A 92 -5.20 -2.03 22.09
N GLY A 93 -5.45 -0.72 22.13
CA GLY A 93 -4.94 0.21 21.11
C GLY A 93 -3.42 0.25 21.11
N THR A 94 -2.82 0.52 19.97
CA THR A 94 -1.37 0.51 19.80
C THR A 94 -0.69 1.69 20.46
N ARG A 95 -1.33 2.88 20.51
CA ARG A 95 -0.72 4.11 21.06
C ARG A 95 -1.22 4.45 22.45
N LEU A 96 -2.53 4.57 22.60
CA LEU A 96 -3.19 4.96 23.86
C LEU A 96 -3.65 3.75 24.69
N GLN A 97 -3.32 2.52 24.25
CA GLN A 97 -3.64 1.29 24.97
C GLN A 97 -5.13 1.22 25.38
N GLY A 98 -5.40 0.95 26.66
CA GLY A 98 -6.76 0.89 27.22
C GLY A 98 -7.32 2.24 27.67
N LEU A 99 -6.59 3.36 27.51
CA LEU A 99 -7.00 4.66 28.06
C LEU A 99 -8.32 5.19 27.47
N LEU A 100 -8.67 4.78 26.24
CA LEU A 100 -9.93 5.16 25.59
C LEU A 100 -11.06 4.16 25.82
N ARG A 101 -10.85 3.09 26.61
CA ARG A 101 -11.83 2.01 26.75
C ARG A 101 -13.17 2.54 27.29
N ARG A 102 -14.24 2.27 26.54
CA ARG A 102 -15.60 2.70 26.85
C ARG A 102 -16.34 1.69 27.75
N PRO A 103 -17.31 2.15 28.56
CA PRO A 103 -18.21 1.27 29.32
C PRO A 103 -18.91 0.25 28.44
N ALA A 104 -19.23 -0.93 28.98
CA ALA A 104 -19.85 -2.02 28.22
C ALA A 104 -21.16 -1.60 27.52
N SER A 105 -21.95 -0.74 28.15
CA SER A 105 -23.20 -0.17 27.59
C SER A 105 -22.98 0.68 26.34
N GLU A 106 -21.79 1.25 26.15
CA GLU A 106 -21.46 2.09 25.00
C GLU A 106 -20.81 1.32 23.85
N ARG A 107 -20.53 0.02 24.00
CA ARG A 107 -19.83 -0.84 23.02
C ARG A 107 -20.72 -1.30 21.86
N THR A 108 -21.56 -0.40 21.36
CA THR A 108 -22.50 -0.66 20.27
C THR A 108 -21.82 -0.58 18.90
N ASN A 109 -22.39 -1.25 17.90
CA ASN A 109 -21.91 -1.16 16.52
C ASN A 109 -21.98 0.27 15.97
N ALA A 110 -22.97 1.07 16.37
CA ALA A 110 -23.11 2.46 15.98
C ALA A 110 -21.94 3.32 16.49
N ASN A 111 -21.56 3.16 17.77
CA ASN A 111 -20.44 3.89 18.34
C ASN A 111 -19.10 3.44 17.75
N LYS A 112 -18.92 2.13 17.52
CA LYS A 112 -17.76 1.59 16.78
C LYS A 112 -17.64 2.22 15.41
N ALA A 113 -18.73 2.22 14.63
CA ALA A 113 -18.73 2.76 13.28
C ALA A 113 -18.40 4.26 13.26
N LYS A 114 -19.00 5.03 14.17
CA LYS A 114 -18.71 6.46 14.30
C LYS A 114 -17.26 6.71 14.69
N ALA A 115 -16.72 6.02 15.69
CA ALA A 115 -15.32 6.20 16.10
C ALA A 115 -14.32 5.81 15.01
N ILE A 116 -14.55 4.69 14.31
CA ILE A 116 -13.75 4.28 13.16
C ILE A 116 -13.76 5.36 12.08
N SER A 117 -14.92 5.94 11.76
CA SER A 117 -15.02 6.96 10.71
C SER A 117 -14.23 8.22 11.02
N TYR A 118 -14.30 8.71 12.25
CA TYR A 118 -13.54 9.91 12.63
C TYR A 118 -12.04 9.63 12.67
N ALA A 119 -11.64 8.41 13.07
CA ALA A 119 -10.24 8.02 13.01
C ALA A 119 -9.72 7.92 11.57
N ALA A 120 -10.49 7.28 10.68
CA ALA A 120 -10.18 7.18 9.26
C ALA A 120 -10.08 8.57 8.62
N TYR A 121 -11.09 9.42 8.82
CA TYR A 121 -11.13 10.80 8.31
C TYR A 121 -9.90 11.59 8.75
N ALA A 122 -9.60 11.62 10.06
CA ALA A 122 -8.47 12.39 10.59
C ALA A 122 -7.12 11.88 10.06
N ALA A 123 -6.92 10.56 9.98
CA ALA A 123 -5.71 9.97 9.42
C ALA A 123 -5.59 10.25 7.92
N LEU A 124 -6.67 10.11 7.15
CA LEU A 124 -6.68 10.32 5.71
C LEU A 124 -6.45 11.78 5.32
N ILE A 125 -6.98 12.75 6.10
CA ILE A 125 -6.69 14.17 5.90
C ILE A 125 -5.19 14.47 6.10
N ASP A 126 -4.53 13.82 7.06
CA ASP A 126 -3.09 13.98 7.28
C ASP A 126 -2.25 13.33 6.17
N GLN A 127 -2.65 12.14 5.71
CA GLN A 127 -1.90 11.38 4.70
C GLN A 127 -2.14 11.88 3.26
N PHE A 128 -3.35 12.40 2.97
CA PHE A 128 -3.80 12.83 1.63
C PHE A 128 -4.57 14.16 1.70
N PRO A 129 -3.91 15.27 2.09
CA PRO A 129 -4.60 16.54 2.32
C PRO A 129 -5.28 17.12 1.06
N SER A 130 -4.80 16.78 -0.14
CA SER A 130 -5.44 17.17 -1.41
C SER A 130 -6.82 16.52 -1.61
N GLU A 131 -7.05 15.36 -0.99
CA GLU A 131 -8.27 14.55 -1.18
C GLU A 131 -9.34 14.85 -0.12
N LYS A 132 -9.25 16.00 0.55
CA LYS A 132 -10.22 16.41 1.57
C LYS A 132 -11.67 16.34 1.09
N ALA A 133 -11.94 16.76 -0.15
CA ALA A 133 -13.29 16.76 -0.70
C ALA A 133 -13.88 15.33 -0.80
N LEU A 134 -13.05 14.34 -1.14
CA LEU A 134 -13.43 12.93 -1.17
C LEU A 134 -13.84 12.45 0.24
N PHE A 135 -13.03 12.76 1.25
CA PHE A 135 -13.30 12.33 2.62
C PHE A 135 -14.46 13.08 3.29
N ASP A 136 -14.68 14.35 2.92
CA ASP A 136 -15.87 15.11 3.34
C ASP A 136 -17.15 14.48 2.78
N SER A 137 -17.12 14.04 1.52
CA SER A 137 -18.24 13.34 0.87
C SER A 137 -18.55 12.00 1.54
N GLU A 138 -17.52 11.27 1.96
CA GLU A 138 -17.67 10.01 2.71
C GLU A 138 -18.34 10.26 4.07
N MET A 139 -17.89 11.27 4.83
CA MET A 139 -18.55 11.68 6.07
C MET A 139 -20.02 12.06 5.87
N ALA A 140 -20.33 12.78 4.79
CA ALA A 140 -21.71 13.17 4.46
C ALA A 140 -22.58 11.95 4.10
N THR A 141 -22.04 10.98 3.35
CA THR A 141 -22.72 9.72 2.99
C THR A 141 -23.09 8.93 4.24
N LEU A 142 -22.19 8.91 5.23
CA LEU A 142 -22.40 8.30 6.54
C LEU A 142 -23.28 9.14 7.49
N ARG A 143 -23.70 10.34 7.06
CA ARG A 143 -24.49 11.31 7.84
C ARG A 143 -23.77 11.76 9.13
N PHE A 144 -22.45 11.89 9.07
CA PHE A 144 -21.63 12.41 10.15
C PHE A 144 -21.16 13.84 9.87
N THR A 145 -21.22 14.71 10.88
CA THR A 145 -20.71 16.08 10.80
C THR A 145 -19.21 16.12 11.09
N VAL A 146 -18.39 16.66 10.19
CA VAL A 146 -16.95 16.80 10.44
C VAL A 146 -16.71 17.66 11.70
N THR A 147 -15.90 17.14 12.62
CA THR A 147 -15.39 17.89 13.78
C THR A 147 -14.03 17.36 14.21
N THR A 148 -13.20 18.24 14.76
CA THR A 148 -11.87 17.92 15.31
C THR A 148 -11.89 17.79 16.84
N ARG A 149 -13.08 17.82 17.46
CA ARG A 149 -13.23 17.67 18.91
C ARG A 149 -12.65 16.33 19.39
N ARG A 150 -12.00 16.35 20.54
CA ARG A 150 -11.26 15.22 21.14
C ARG A 150 -11.81 14.85 22.52
N ASP A 151 -13.12 14.91 22.69
CA ASP A 151 -13.76 14.49 23.94
C ASP A 151 -13.76 12.95 24.03
N PRO A 152 -12.99 12.34 24.94
CA PRO A 152 -12.89 10.89 25.05
C PRO A 152 -14.23 10.22 25.45
N ALA A 153 -15.23 10.99 25.89
CA ALA A 153 -16.57 10.50 26.20
C ALA A 153 -17.47 10.29 24.97
N THR A 154 -17.07 10.79 23.80
CA THR A 154 -17.87 10.70 22.56
C THR A 154 -17.16 9.84 21.51
N PRO A 155 -17.89 9.10 20.65
CA PRO A 155 -17.26 8.30 19.60
C PRO A 155 -16.40 9.10 18.62
N GLU A 156 -16.86 10.28 18.22
CA GLU A 156 -16.08 11.19 17.38
C GLU A 156 -14.76 11.61 18.05
N GLY A 157 -14.80 11.91 19.35
CA GLY A 157 -13.62 12.31 20.09
C GLY A 157 -12.65 11.14 20.31
N VAL A 158 -13.16 9.93 20.56
CA VAL A 158 -12.35 8.69 20.59
C VAL A 158 -11.64 8.48 19.26
N GLY A 159 -12.35 8.60 18.13
CA GLY A 159 -11.77 8.46 16.80
C GLY A 159 -10.67 9.48 16.52
N ASN A 160 -10.95 10.76 16.79
CA ASN A 160 -9.98 11.83 16.61
C ASN A 160 -8.74 11.69 17.52
N LEU A 161 -8.93 11.24 18.77
CA LEU A 161 -7.82 10.97 19.70
C LEU A 161 -6.94 9.81 19.23
N ALA A 162 -7.57 8.70 18.79
CA ALA A 162 -6.86 7.54 18.29
C ALA A 162 -6.01 7.88 17.05
N ALA A 163 -6.61 8.54 16.05
CA ALA A 163 -5.90 8.97 14.86
C ALA A 163 -4.76 9.94 15.19
N GLN A 164 -5.01 10.93 16.04
CA GLN A 164 -3.97 11.88 16.43
C GLN A 164 -2.79 11.18 17.09
N ALA A 165 -3.03 10.23 17.99
CA ALA A 165 -1.96 9.50 18.66
C ALA A 165 -1.09 8.69 17.67
N VAL A 166 -1.72 8.09 16.65
CA VAL A 166 -1.00 7.37 15.58
C VAL A 166 -0.21 8.35 14.71
N ILE A 167 -0.83 9.45 14.27
CA ILE A 167 -0.20 10.49 13.45
C ILE A 167 1.01 11.09 14.17
N ASP A 168 0.87 11.46 15.45
CA ASP A 168 1.96 12.08 16.20
C ASP A 168 3.13 11.13 16.43
N TYR A 169 2.84 9.85 16.71
CA TYR A 169 3.88 8.83 16.77
C TYR A 169 4.62 8.67 15.43
N ARG A 170 3.88 8.79 14.31
CA ARG A 170 4.41 8.57 12.96
C ARG A 170 5.06 9.81 12.35
N ARG A 171 4.77 11.00 12.86
CA ARG A 171 5.27 12.29 12.33
C ARG A 171 6.78 12.33 12.14
N ASN A 172 7.52 11.74 13.09
CA ASN A 172 8.98 11.71 13.12
C ASN A 172 9.54 10.30 13.02
N ASP A 173 8.82 9.38 12.37
CA ASP A 173 9.23 7.97 12.28
C ASP A 173 10.34 7.71 11.27
N GLY A 174 10.99 8.74 10.74
CA GLY A 174 12.04 8.63 9.73
C GLY A 174 11.55 8.69 8.29
N ALA A 175 10.24 8.65 8.01
CA ALA A 175 9.73 8.70 6.63
C ALA A 175 9.86 10.08 5.94
N ASN A 176 10.08 11.14 6.73
CA ASN A 176 10.17 12.53 6.25
C ASN A 176 8.89 13.04 5.54
N GLN A 177 7.70 12.60 5.98
CA GLN A 177 6.41 12.98 5.35
C GLN A 177 6.23 14.50 5.19
N HIS A 178 6.74 15.31 6.14
CA HIS A 178 6.61 16.77 6.09
C HIS A 178 7.84 17.49 5.51
N GLY A 179 8.85 16.76 5.04
CA GLY A 179 10.07 17.34 4.47
C GLY A 179 11.01 18.03 5.47
N THR A 180 10.75 17.93 6.78
CA THR A 180 11.49 18.64 7.83
C THR A 180 12.91 18.11 8.07
N LEU A 181 13.23 16.89 7.60
CA LEU A 181 14.56 16.29 7.75
C LEU A 181 15.51 16.65 6.60
N ALA A 182 14.99 17.19 5.49
CA ALA A 182 15.78 17.52 4.31
C ALA A 182 15.81 19.04 4.08
N VAL A 183 16.94 19.55 3.57
CA VAL A 183 17.12 20.97 3.26
C VAL A 183 16.10 21.48 2.23
N SER A 184 15.63 20.60 1.34
CA SER A 184 14.64 20.94 0.31
C SER A 184 13.27 21.30 0.89
N GLY A 185 12.95 20.92 2.13
CA GLY A 185 11.61 21.06 2.70
C GLY A 185 10.53 20.23 1.99
N THR A 186 10.91 19.39 1.02
CA THR A 186 9.96 18.66 0.18
C THR A 186 9.50 17.38 0.89
N PRO A 187 8.19 17.11 0.99
CA PRO A 187 7.67 15.85 1.53
C PRO A 187 8.37 14.62 0.96
N TYR A 188 8.75 13.69 1.84
CA TYR A 188 9.41 12.43 1.52
C TYR A 188 10.74 12.56 0.76
N SER A 189 11.34 13.74 0.70
CA SER A 189 12.66 13.89 0.07
C SER A 189 13.74 13.18 0.89
N ASP A 190 14.78 12.72 0.20
CA ASP A 190 15.93 12.07 0.83
C ASP A 190 16.68 13.06 1.73
N TYR A 191 17.06 12.57 2.90
CA TYR A 191 17.92 13.27 3.87
C TYR A 191 19.21 12.48 4.18
N THR A 192 19.45 11.37 3.49
CA THR A 192 20.65 10.53 3.67
C THR A 192 21.77 10.86 2.68
N GLY A 193 21.47 11.65 1.65
CA GLY A 193 22.47 12.06 0.65
C GLY A 193 22.81 10.94 -0.34
N TYR A 194 21.88 10.02 -0.60
CA TYR A 194 22.09 8.96 -1.56
C TYR A 194 22.31 9.55 -2.96
N ALA A 195 23.40 9.12 -3.60
CA ALA A 195 23.66 9.36 -5.00
C ALA A 195 24.08 8.05 -5.67
N PRO A 196 23.56 7.72 -6.87
CA PRO A 196 24.02 6.57 -7.62
C PRO A 196 25.49 6.78 -8.03
N VAL A 197 26.29 5.72 -7.92
CA VAL A 197 27.70 5.73 -8.34
C VAL A 197 27.82 5.63 -9.86
N ASN A 198 26.90 4.91 -10.49
CA ASN A 198 26.88 4.75 -11.94
C ASN A 198 26.15 5.92 -12.62
N PRO A 199 26.64 6.38 -13.79
CA PRO A 199 25.94 7.38 -14.58
C PRO A 199 24.64 6.80 -15.15
N ALA A 200 23.64 7.67 -15.33
CA ALA A 200 22.38 7.28 -15.96
C ALA A 200 22.58 6.82 -17.40
N THR A 201 21.79 5.85 -17.85
CA THR A 201 21.84 5.33 -19.22
C THR A 201 20.48 5.32 -19.90
N ALA A 202 20.45 5.43 -21.23
CA ALA A 202 19.21 5.37 -21.99
C ALA A 202 18.70 3.92 -22.09
N PHE A 203 17.42 3.71 -21.81
CA PHE A 203 16.80 2.37 -21.81
C PHE A 203 16.91 1.60 -23.14
N ASN A 204 17.11 2.31 -24.27
CA ASN A 204 17.13 1.76 -25.61
C ASN A 204 18.53 1.73 -26.25
N VAL A 205 19.58 2.07 -25.49
CA VAL A 205 20.97 2.06 -25.97
C VAL A 205 21.79 1.10 -25.12
N PRO A 206 22.48 0.12 -25.72
CA PRO A 206 23.41 -0.73 -24.98
C PRO A 206 24.46 0.13 -24.25
N THR A 207 24.59 -0.08 -22.95
CA THR A 207 25.65 0.58 -22.17
C THR A 207 26.90 -0.27 -22.25
N PRO A 208 28.01 0.22 -22.84
CA PRO A 208 29.25 -0.53 -22.84
C PRO A 208 29.75 -0.70 -21.41
N LEU A 209 30.37 -1.84 -21.08
CA LEU A 209 30.89 -2.11 -19.73
C LEU A 209 31.88 -1.02 -19.27
N SER A 210 32.66 -0.45 -20.19
CA SER A 210 33.57 0.68 -19.92
C SER A 210 32.87 1.96 -19.47
N GLY A 211 31.56 2.09 -19.72
CA GLY A 211 30.72 3.19 -19.27
C GLY A 211 30.04 2.95 -17.92
N ILE A 212 30.27 1.79 -17.28
CA ILE A 212 29.69 1.42 -15.98
C ILE A 212 30.80 1.43 -14.93
N THR A 213 30.86 2.49 -14.12
CA THR A 213 31.91 2.72 -13.12
C THR A 213 31.99 1.61 -12.07
N ALA A 214 30.84 1.11 -11.61
CA ALA A 214 30.71 0.07 -10.59
C ALA A 214 29.59 -0.92 -10.99
N PRO A 215 29.89 -1.97 -11.78
CA PRO A 215 28.86 -2.86 -12.35
C PRO A 215 28.07 -3.71 -11.33
N ASP A 216 28.52 -3.75 -10.08
CA ASP A 216 27.84 -4.35 -8.92
C ASP A 216 26.90 -3.38 -8.19
N ARG A 217 26.78 -2.13 -8.67
CA ARG A 217 25.92 -1.09 -8.11
C ARG A 217 24.78 -0.74 -9.06
N TRP A 218 23.69 -0.24 -8.50
CA TRP A 218 22.53 0.19 -9.30
C TRP A 218 22.90 1.29 -10.30
N GLN A 219 22.39 1.16 -11.52
CA GLN A 219 22.53 2.15 -12.58
C GLN A 219 21.16 2.78 -12.90
N PRO A 220 21.01 4.11 -12.79
CA PRO A 220 19.77 4.78 -13.18
C PRO A 220 19.48 4.59 -14.67
N ILE A 221 18.21 4.39 -15.02
CA ILE A 221 17.77 4.25 -16.41
C ILE A 221 16.91 5.45 -16.79
N SER A 222 17.26 6.10 -17.89
CA SER A 222 16.54 7.20 -18.49
C SER A 222 15.59 6.71 -19.58
N TYR A 223 14.38 7.24 -19.63
CA TYR A 223 13.36 6.95 -20.65
C TYR A 223 12.62 8.23 -21.07
N PHE A 224 11.87 8.15 -22.17
CA PHE A 224 10.97 9.24 -22.59
C PHE A 224 9.58 9.01 -22.01
N ASP A 225 9.03 10.00 -21.30
CA ASP A 225 7.63 9.96 -20.90
C ASP A 225 6.68 10.10 -22.10
N ALA A 226 5.37 10.04 -21.85
CA ALA A 226 4.36 10.16 -22.91
C ALA A 226 4.42 11.50 -23.69
N GLY A 227 5.01 12.53 -23.09
CA GLY A 227 5.25 13.83 -23.72
C GLY A 227 6.58 13.92 -24.46
N GLY A 228 7.38 12.85 -24.51
CA GLY A 228 8.69 12.85 -25.13
C GLY A 228 9.79 13.52 -24.28
N VAL A 229 9.55 13.74 -22.97
CA VAL A 229 10.54 14.33 -22.08
C VAL A 229 11.39 13.23 -21.46
N VAL A 230 12.72 13.44 -21.44
CA VAL A 230 13.64 12.51 -20.77
C VAL A 230 13.39 12.54 -19.26
N ARG A 231 13.16 11.36 -18.68
CA ARG A 231 13.00 11.12 -17.24
C ARG A 231 14.04 10.12 -16.78
N THR A 232 14.63 10.39 -15.64
CA THR A 232 15.57 9.49 -14.96
C THR A 232 15.07 9.33 -13.53
N PRO A 233 14.38 8.22 -13.20
CA PRO A 233 13.93 7.97 -11.84
C PRO A 233 15.11 7.90 -10.87
N GLY A 234 14.96 8.53 -9.70
CA GLY A 234 15.87 8.36 -8.59
C GLY A 234 15.54 7.10 -7.78
N PHE A 235 16.37 6.81 -6.76
CA PHE A 235 16.01 5.83 -5.75
C PHE A 235 14.87 6.37 -4.91
N ILE A 236 13.70 5.73 -4.98
CA ILE A 236 12.52 6.09 -4.19
C ILE A 236 12.81 5.80 -2.71
N GLY A 237 12.69 6.83 -1.87
CA GLY A 237 12.87 6.74 -0.43
C GLY A 237 14.21 6.12 0.00
N PRO A 238 15.38 6.69 -0.33
CA PRO A 238 16.67 6.12 0.07
C PRO A 238 16.82 5.98 1.60
N HIS A 239 16.16 6.85 2.34
CA HIS A 239 16.10 6.86 3.79
C HIS A 239 15.13 5.83 4.40
N TRP A 240 14.41 5.03 3.60
CA TRP A 240 13.32 4.19 4.12
C TRP A 240 13.77 3.16 5.15
N GLN A 241 15.04 2.76 5.13
CA GLN A 241 15.65 1.90 6.14
C GLN A 241 15.62 2.49 7.57
N ASN A 242 15.45 3.81 7.70
CA ASN A 242 15.33 4.52 8.96
C ASN A 242 13.88 4.62 9.45
N VAL A 243 12.91 4.17 8.65
CA VAL A 243 11.49 4.22 9.04
C VAL A 243 11.25 3.25 10.20
N ILE A 244 10.64 3.75 11.29
CA ILE A 244 10.26 2.90 12.43
C ILE A 244 9.26 1.83 11.92
N PRO A 245 9.59 0.52 12.01
CA PRO A 245 8.71 -0.50 11.48
C PRO A 245 7.35 -0.56 12.22
N PHE A 246 6.35 -1.16 11.60
CA PHE A 246 5.03 -1.36 12.21
C PHE A 246 5.00 -2.61 13.12
N ALA A 247 5.57 -3.73 12.65
CA ALA A 247 5.56 -5.01 13.36
C ALA A 247 6.95 -5.57 13.67
N LEU A 248 7.99 -5.10 12.97
CA LEU A 248 9.36 -5.58 13.12
C LEU A 248 10.11 -4.77 14.19
N THR A 249 11.16 -5.37 14.78
CA THR A 249 12.03 -4.66 15.73
C THR A 249 13.01 -3.74 15.03
N SER A 250 13.41 -4.06 13.79
CA SER A 250 14.25 -3.19 12.95
C SER A 250 14.03 -3.46 11.47
N ALA A 251 14.40 -2.50 10.60
CA ALA A 251 14.33 -2.67 9.15
C ALA A 251 15.30 -3.74 8.59
N SER A 252 16.25 -4.22 9.41
CA SER A 252 17.25 -5.21 9.01
C SER A 252 17.02 -6.60 9.62
N GLN A 253 15.93 -6.80 10.38
CA GLN A 253 15.66 -8.02 11.14
C GLN A 253 15.77 -9.30 10.31
N PHE A 254 15.39 -9.25 9.03
CA PHE A 254 15.41 -10.39 8.10
C PHE A 254 16.15 -10.09 6.80
N ARG A 255 17.20 -9.26 6.85
CA ARG A 255 17.97 -8.92 5.64
C ARG A 255 18.65 -10.18 5.06
N PRO A 256 18.48 -10.49 3.77
CA PRO A 256 19.13 -11.64 3.14
C PRO A 256 20.64 -11.41 2.99
N ALA A 257 21.37 -12.48 2.66
CA ALA A 257 22.76 -12.39 2.22
C ALA A 257 22.90 -11.47 1.00
N PRO A 258 24.05 -10.80 0.81
CA PRO A 258 24.26 -9.93 -0.35
C PRO A 258 24.18 -10.71 -1.67
N PRO A 259 23.87 -10.03 -2.80
CA PRO A 259 23.93 -10.61 -4.14
C PRO A 259 25.30 -11.24 -4.44
N LYS A 260 25.35 -12.15 -5.42
CA LYS A 260 26.61 -12.81 -5.81
C LYS A 260 27.56 -11.77 -6.41
N ALA A 261 28.84 -11.86 -6.04
CA ALA A 261 29.83 -10.88 -6.44
C ALA A 261 30.13 -10.97 -7.94
N LEU A 262 30.33 -9.81 -8.57
CA LEU A 262 30.75 -9.72 -9.97
C LEU A 262 32.02 -10.55 -10.22
N GLY A 263 32.07 -11.25 -11.36
CA GLY A 263 33.20 -12.10 -11.75
C GLY A 263 33.19 -13.51 -11.18
N THR A 264 32.21 -13.85 -10.33
CA THR A 264 32.03 -15.22 -9.82
C THR A 264 31.20 -16.08 -10.79
N PRO A 265 31.40 -17.42 -10.83
CA PRO A 265 30.54 -18.32 -11.58
C PRO A 265 29.06 -18.21 -11.18
N GLU A 266 28.78 -17.94 -9.90
CA GLU A 266 27.42 -17.79 -9.39
C GLU A 266 26.75 -16.51 -9.94
N PHE A 267 27.48 -15.41 -10.07
CA PHE A 267 26.96 -14.20 -10.72
C PHE A 267 26.66 -14.45 -12.20
N ALA A 268 27.57 -15.14 -12.91
CA ALA A 268 27.35 -15.51 -14.31
C ALA A 268 26.11 -16.39 -14.48
N ALA A 269 25.91 -17.36 -13.58
CA ALA A 269 24.73 -18.21 -13.57
C ALA A 269 23.43 -17.41 -13.31
N GLN A 270 23.46 -16.42 -12.41
CA GLN A 270 22.32 -15.52 -12.19
C GLN A 270 21.98 -14.69 -13.42
N ALA A 271 22.99 -14.13 -14.09
CA ALA A 271 22.79 -13.36 -15.31
C ALA A 271 22.24 -14.23 -16.47
N GLN A 272 22.81 -15.43 -16.65
CA GLN A 272 22.34 -16.37 -17.66
C GLN A 272 20.90 -16.81 -17.39
N HIS A 273 20.53 -17.04 -16.13
CA HIS A 273 19.16 -17.40 -15.78
C HIS A 273 18.12 -16.35 -16.23
N VAL A 274 18.43 -15.05 -16.11
CA VAL A 274 17.53 -13.98 -16.58
C VAL A 274 17.36 -14.04 -18.10
N ILE A 275 18.44 -14.31 -18.84
CA ILE A 275 18.39 -14.47 -20.31
C ILE A 275 17.54 -15.69 -20.68
N ASP A 276 17.77 -16.82 -20.01
CA ASP A 276 17.03 -18.06 -20.27
C ASP A 276 15.53 -17.90 -20.01
N VAL A 277 15.17 -17.21 -18.91
CA VAL A 277 13.76 -16.87 -18.61
C VAL A 277 13.17 -16.02 -19.74
N GLN A 278 13.86 -14.97 -20.20
CA GLN A 278 13.35 -14.12 -21.29
C GLN A 278 13.14 -14.89 -22.59
N LEU A 279 14.07 -15.78 -22.96
CA LEU A 279 13.98 -16.61 -24.16
C LEU A 279 12.83 -17.63 -24.09
N ALA A 280 12.48 -18.09 -22.90
CA ALA A 280 11.46 -19.12 -22.66
C ALA A 280 10.09 -18.57 -22.20
N LEU A 281 9.87 -17.25 -22.22
CA LEU A 281 8.61 -16.65 -21.76
C LEU A 281 7.40 -17.16 -22.57
N THR A 282 6.49 -17.85 -21.88
CA THR A 282 5.19 -18.22 -22.41
C THR A 282 4.22 -17.03 -22.40
N GLU A 283 3.17 -17.08 -23.24
CA GLU A 283 2.11 -16.05 -23.24
C GLU A 283 1.46 -15.90 -21.85
N ARG A 284 1.22 -17.02 -21.15
CA ARG A 284 0.71 -16.98 -19.78
C ARG A 284 1.63 -16.21 -18.83
N GLN A 285 2.94 -16.43 -18.90
CA GLN A 285 3.91 -15.73 -18.05
C GLN A 285 3.98 -14.23 -18.36
N LYS A 286 3.83 -13.83 -19.62
CA LYS A 286 3.75 -12.42 -20.01
C LYS A 286 2.52 -11.76 -19.41
N VAL A 287 1.35 -12.38 -19.53
CA VAL A 287 0.11 -11.87 -18.94
C VAL A 287 0.20 -11.82 -17.41
N MET A 288 0.82 -12.83 -16.77
CA MET A 288 1.06 -12.80 -15.33
C MET A 288 1.96 -11.63 -14.93
N ALA A 289 3.04 -11.38 -15.68
CA ALA A 289 3.91 -10.24 -15.43
C ALA A 289 3.15 -8.91 -15.59
N GLU A 290 2.35 -8.75 -16.64
CA GLU A 290 1.53 -7.54 -16.85
C GLU A 290 0.46 -7.35 -15.77
N PHE A 291 -0.15 -8.45 -15.30
CA PHE A 291 -1.16 -8.42 -14.22
C PHE A 291 -0.58 -7.89 -12.91
N TRP A 292 0.66 -8.26 -12.57
CA TRP A 292 1.33 -7.85 -11.32
C TRP A 292 2.25 -6.62 -11.47
N ALA A 293 2.58 -6.22 -12.70
CA ALA A 293 3.41 -5.04 -12.96
C ALA A 293 2.62 -3.73 -12.90
N ASP A 294 1.33 -3.81 -12.56
CA ASP A 294 0.42 -2.68 -12.43
C ASP A 294 0.36 -1.86 -13.73
N GLY A 295 -0.61 -2.22 -14.60
CA GLY A 295 -0.83 -1.53 -15.87
C GLY A 295 -0.95 0.00 -15.70
N PRO A 296 -0.84 0.81 -16.77
CA PRO A 296 -0.72 2.27 -16.70
C PRO A 296 -1.92 3.03 -16.05
N LYS A 297 -2.94 2.32 -15.57
CA LYS A 297 -4.11 2.84 -14.86
C LYS A 297 -4.41 2.12 -13.51
N SER A 298 -3.62 1.15 -13.07
CA SER A 298 -3.82 0.51 -11.77
C SER A 298 -3.10 1.27 -10.65
N GLU A 299 -3.39 0.92 -9.41
CA GLU A 299 -2.61 1.39 -8.27
C GLU A 299 -1.16 0.87 -8.33
N LEU A 300 -0.28 1.50 -7.56
CA LEU A 300 1.00 0.89 -7.21
C LEU A 300 0.75 -0.32 -6.29
N PRO A 301 1.67 -1.28 -6.12
CA PRO A 301 1.35 -2.60 -5.56
C PRO A 301 0.58 -2.64 -4.22
N PRO A 302 0.73 -1.64 -3.31
CA PRO A 302 -0.07 -1.60 -2.08
C PRO A 302 -1.50 -1.06 -2.21
N GLY A 303 -1.85 -0.40 -3.31
CA GLY A 303 -3.18 0.18 -3.54
C GLY A 303 -4.10 -0.73 -4.31
#